data_AF-A0A495ZN21-F1
#
_entry.id   AF-A0A495ZN21-F1
#
_cell.length_a   1.000
_cell.length_b   1.000
_cell.length_c   1.000
_cell.angle_alpha   90.00
_cell.angle_beta   90.00
_cell.angle_gamma   90.00
#
_symmetry.space_group_name_H-M   'P 1'
#
loop_
_entity.id
_entity.type
_entity.pdbx_description
1 polymer ?
#
loop_
_entity_poly.entity_id
_entity_poly.type
_entity_poly.pdbx_seq_one_letter_code
_entity_poly.pdbx_strand_id
1 'polypeptide(L)'
;MLTTLIRRELLDNLMTFRFAVAVLIMLLLVVANTFVLIEDYERRLAAYNTALKTEDRRSQDSKTYSSGRYSVARPPNPLSIFNVGLDKRLGNEISISHGFVPTLWDTGTYKLTNPLLNLFTSIDIVFIFEVVLSLIALIFAYDAIAGERERGTLRLVVTHPVRRGHILLSKYISAMLCLLVPLVMSLLLAV
;
A
#
# COMPACT_ATOMS: atom_id res chain seq x y z
N MET A 1 28.49 -23.92 0.29
CA MET A 1 28.15 -24.10 1.72
C MET A 1 27.04 -23.14 2.14
N LEU A 2 27.22 -21.81 2.11
CA LEU A 2 26.15 -20.87 2.48
C LEU A 2 24.98 -20.88 1.47
N THR A 3 25.28 -20.79 0.17
CA THR A 3 24.28 -20.79 -0.91
C THR A 3 23.45 -22.08 -0.95
N THR A 4 24.08 -23.22 -0.64
CA THR A 4 23.40 -24.52 -0.53
C THR A 4 22.46 -24.57 0.66
N LEU A 5 22.82 -23.94 1.79
CA LEU A 5 21.93 -23.80 2.94
C LEU A 5 20.73 -22.90 2.59
N ILE A 6 20.99 -21.74 1.99
CA ILE A 6 19.94 -20.79 1.56
C ILE A 6 18.96 -21.48 0.61
N ARG A 7 19.46 -22.21 -0.41
CA ARG A 7 18.60 -22.89 -1.38
C ARG A 7 17.73 -23.96 -0.72
N ARG A 8 18.29 -24.72 0.22
CA ARG A 8 17.53 -25.74 0.97
C ARG A 8 16.42 -25.09 1.79
N GLU A 9 16.77 -24.09 2.60
CA GLU A 9 15.83 -23.36 3.45
C GLU A 9 14.75 -22.66 2.62
N LEU A 10 15.11 -22.11 1.46
CA LEU A 10 14.16 -21.44 0.58
C LEU A 10 13.17 -22.44 -0.01
N LEU A 11 13.63 -23.61 -0.46
CA LEU A 11 12.75 -24.66 -0.97
C LEU A 11 11.79 -25.17 0.10
N ASP A 12 12.26 -25.36 1.33
CA ASP A 12 11.40 -25.82 2.44
C ASP A 12 10.29 -24.78 2.75
N ASN A 13 10.65 -23.50 2.76
CA ASN A 13 9.69 -22.42 2.96
C ASN A 13 8.70 -22.26 1.79
N LEU A 14 9.17 -22.32 0.53
CA LEU A 14 8.33 -22.18 -0.67
C LEU A 14 7.35 -23.34 -0.85
N MET A 15 7.76 -24.55 -0.48
CA MET A 15 6.92 -25.75 -0.63
C MET A 15 5.89 -25.90 0.50
N THR A 16 5.86 -25.00 1.48
CA THR A 16 4.88 -25.08 2.57
C THR A 16 3.53 -24.51 2.14
N PHE A 17 2.42 -25.15 2.57
CA PHE A 17 1.05 -24.68 2.32
C PHE A 17 0.82 -23.21 2.74
N ARG A 18 1.40 -22.79 3.86
CA ARG A 18 1.35 -21.39 4.33
C ARG A 18 1.86 -20.38 3.31
N PHE A 19 2.85 -20.74 2.49
CA PHE A 19 3.42 -19.85 1.49
C PHE A 19 2.42 -19.63 0.36
N ALA A 20 1.78 -20.71 -0.09
CA ALA A 20 0.68 -20.63 -1.05
C ALA A 20 -0.46 -19.75 -0.51
N VAL A 21 -0.84 -19.90 0.76
CA VAL A 21 -1.85 -19.06 1.41
C VAL A 21 -1.39 -17.60 1.50
N ALA A 22 -0.15 -17.34 1.90
CA ALA A 22 0.41 -15.99 1.99
C ALA A 22 0.42 -15.29 0.61
N VAL A 23 0.84 -15.99 -0.44
CA VAL A 23 0.80 -15.49 -1.83
C VAL A 23 -0.63 -15.20 -2.25
N LEU A 24 -1.56 -16.13 -2.02
CA LEU A 24 -2.96 -15.97 -2.42
C LEU A 24 -3.62 -14.79 -1.71
N ILE A 25 -3.42 -14.67 -0.40
CA ILE A 25 -3.94 -13.56 0.41
C ILE A 25 -3.36 -12.24 -0.11
N MET A 26 -2.03 -12.14 -0.24
CA MET A 26 -1.38 -10.91 -0.74
C MET A 26 -1.86 -10.53 -2.13
N LEU A 27 -1.95 -11.50 -3.05
CA LEU A 27 -2.41 -11.26 -4.41
C LEU A 27 -3.86 -10.76 -4.42
N LEU A 28 -4.75 -11.44 -3.71
CA LEU A 28 -6.16 -11.05 -3.64
C LEU A 28 -6.32 -9.65 -3.06
N LEU A 29 -5.67 -9.37 -1.92
CA LEU A 29 -5.73 -8.07 -1.26
C LEU A 29 -5.19 -6.94 -2.14
N VAL A 30 -4.00 -7.11 -2.72
CA VAL A 30 -3.37 -6.07 -3.54
C VAL A 30 -4.18 -5.83 -4.81
N VAL A 31 -4.56 -6.88 -5.55
CA VAL A 31 -5.34 -6.73 -6.80
C VAL A 31 -6.71 -6.09 -6.54
N ALA A 32 -7.43 -6.56 -5.52
CA ALA A 32 -8.72 -5.97 -5.16
C ALA A 32 -8.58 -4.50 -4.73
N ASN A 33 -7.52 -4.18 -3.96
CA ASN A 33 -7.25 -2.81 -3.54
C ASN A 33 -6.92 -1.91 -4.72
N THR A 34 -6.03 -2.34 -5.63
CA THR A 34 -5.69 -1.59 -6.84
C THR A 34 -6.92 -1.29 -7.68
N PHE A 35 -7.84 -2.25 -7.87
CA PHE A 35 -9.08 -2.02 -8.59
C PHE A 35 -9.93 -0.90 -7.95
N VAL A 36 -10.08 -0.93 -6.62
CA VAL A 36 -10.81 0.11 -5.87
C VAL A 36 -10.11 1.47 -5.97
N LEU A 37 -8.78 1.51 -5.92
CA LEU A 37 -8.00 2.76 -5.98
C LEU A 37 -8.02 3.38 -7.37
N ILE A 38 -8.03 2.58 -8.44
CA ILE A 38 -8.20 3.07 -9.82
C ILE A 38 -9.57 3.73 -9.98
N GLU A 39 -10.64 3.07 -9.52
CA GLU A 39 -12.00 3.62 -9.62
C GLU A 39 -12.14 4.92 -8.80
N ASP A 40 -11.53 4.99 -7.61
CA ASP A 40 -11.47 6.22 -6.81
C ASP A 40 -10.69 7.34 -7.53
N TYR A 41 -9.56 7.01 -8.17
CA TYR A 41 -8.77 7.97 -8.94
C TYR A 41 -9.57 8.55 -10.12
N GLU A 42 -10.26 7.71 -10.90
CA GLU A 42 -11.09 8.14 -12.03
C GLU A 42 -12.23 9.06 -11.57
N ARG A 43 -12.90 8.71 -10.47
CA ARG A 43 -13.95 9.56 -9.88
C ARG A 43 -13.41 10.93 -9.49
N ARG A 44 -12.22 10.98 -8.87
CA ARG A 44 -11.57 12.24 -8.48
C ARG A 44 -11.17 13.07 -9.69
N LEU A 45 -10.69 12.43 -10.76
CA LEU A 45 -10.34 13.10 -12.00
C LEU A 45 -11.58 13.70 -12.68
N ALA A 46 -12.70 12.98 -12.70
CA ALA A 46 -13.97 13.48 -13.20
C ALA A 46 -14.50 14.66 -12.37
N ALA A 47 -14.40 14.57 -11.03
CA ALA A 47 -14.76 15.66 -10.11
C ALA A 47 -13.89 16.90 -10.34
N TYR A 48 -12.58 16.72 -10.53
CA TYR A 48 -11.65 17.81 -10.86
C TYR A 48 -12.01 18.49 -12.19
N ASN A 49 -12.26 17.71 -13.24
CA ASN A 49 -12.62 18.24 -14.56
C ASN A 49 -13.98 18.98 -14.56
N THR A 50 -14.93 18.52 -13.75
CA THR A 50 -16.22 19.21 -13.59
C THR A 50 -16.08 20.50 -12.79
N ALA A 51 -15.26 20.51 -11.73
CA ALA A 51 -14.95 21.70 -10.96
C ALA A 51 -14.31 22.80 -11.82
N LEU A 52 -13.32 22.45 -12.67
CA LEU A 52 -12.72 23.39 -13.61
C LEU A 52 -13.76 24.03 -14.55
N LYS A 53 -14.65 23.22 -15.14
CA LYS A 53 -15.70 23.73 -16.04
C LYS A 53 -16.69 24.65 -15.33
N THR A 54 -17.02 24.37 -14.07
CA THR A 54 -17.92 25.24 -13.28
C THR A 54 -17.26 26.56 -12.91
N GLU A 55 -15.96 26.56 -12.62
CA GLU A 55 -15.21 27.78 -12.31
C GLU A 55 -14.99 28.65 -13.55
N ASP A 56 -14.67 28.07 -14.70
CA ASP A 56 -14.58 28.80 -15.97
C ASP A 56 -15.90 29.54 -16.30
N ARG A 57 -17.03 28.87 -16.07
CA ARG A 57 -18.36 29.45 -16.30
C ARG A 57 -18.70 30.56 -15.29
N ARG A 58 -18.36 30.38 -14.01
CA ARG A 58 -18.53 31.41 -12.97
C ARG A 58 -17.69 32.65 -13.24
N SER A 59 -16.46 32.47 -13.72
CA SER A 59 -15.54 33.56 -14.07
C SER A 59 -16.10 34.42 -15.21
N GLN A 60 -16.77 33.81 -16.19
CA GLN A 60 -17.41 34.53 -17.30
C GLN A 60 -18.68 35.31 -16.88
N ASP A 61 -19.45 34.77 -15.93
CA ASP A 61 -20.68 35.40 -15.46
C ASP A 61 -20.43 36.51 -14.41
N SER A 62 -19.30 36.47 -13.70
CA SER A 62 -18.95 37.46 -12.68
C SER A 62 -18.42 38.77 -13.30
N LYS A 63 -19.25 39.82 -13.31
CA LYS A 63 -18.90 41.15 -13.85
C LYS A 63 -18.25 42.11 -12.84
N THR A 64 -18.07 41.71 -11.57
CA THR A 64 -17.62 42.60 -10.49
C THR A 64 -16.52 41.97 -9.65
N TYR A 65 -15.44 42.73 -9.44
CA TYR A 65 -14.23 42.27 -8.74
C TYR A 65 -14.48 41.90 -7.27
N SER A 66 -15.39 42.59 -6.57
CA SER A 66 -15.69 42.34 -5.15
C SER A 66 -16.57 41.11 -4.89
N SER A 67 -17.32 40.63 -5.89
CA SER A 67 -18.16 39.43 -5.80
C SER A 67 -17.44 38.16 -6.29
N GLY A 68 -16.23 38.29 -6.83
CA GLY A 68 -15.45 37.18 -7.34
C GLY A 68 -14.98 36.25 -6.22
N ARG A 69 -15.56 35.06 -6.15
CA ARG A 69 -14.98 33.92 -5.43
C ARG A 69 -14.34 33.02 -6.47
N TYR A 70 -13.05 32.79 -6.33
CA TYR A 70 -12.30 31.90 -7.20
C TYR A 70 -11.97 30.63 -6.43
N SER A 71 -12.43 29.49 -6.91
CA SER A 71 -12.10 28.22 -6.30
C SER A 71 -11.00 27.54 -7.11
N VAL A 72 -9.85 27.31 -6.47
CA VAL A 72 -8.72 26.63 -7.09
C VAL A 72 -8.83 25.14 -6.76
N ALA A 73 -9.13 24.34 -7.76
CA ALA A 73 -9.14 22.89 -7.64
C ALA A 73 -7.71 22.33 -7.79
N ARG A 74 -7.36 21.36 -6.93
CA ARG A 74 -6.07 20.66 -6.97
C ARG A 74 -6.20 19.39 -7.82
N PRO A 75 -5.28 19.14 -8.78
CA PRO A 75 -5.32 17.91 -9.56
C PRO A 75 -5.01 16.68 -8.68
N PRO A 76 -5.65 15.52 -8.92
CA PRO A 76 -5.37 14.30 -8.18
C PRO A 76 -3.99 13.74 -8.55
N ASN A 77 -3.22 13.28 -7.56
CA ASN A 77 -1.89 12.70 -7.78
C ASN A 77 -1.99 11.36 -8.54
N PRO A 78 -1.30 11.14 -9.67
CA PRO A 78 -1.31 9.86 -10.37
C PRO A 78 -0.76 8.70 -9.53
N LEU A 79 0.16 8.96 -8.59
CA LEU A 79 0.70 7.96 -7.67
C LEU A 79 -0.28 7.54 -6.57
N SER A 80 -1.43 8.22 -6.47
CA SER A 80 -2.48 7.86 -5.51
C SER A 80 -3.08 6.48 -5.77
N ILE A 81 -2.90 5.90 -6.96
CA ILE A 81 -3.29 4.52 -7.27
C ILE A 81 -2.48 3.50 -6.43
N PHE A 82 -1.26 3.85 -6.01
CA PHE A 82 -0.42 2.99 -5.17
C PHE A 82 -0.40 3.41 -3.71
N ASN A 83 -0.37 4.73 -3.47
CA ASN A 83 -0.34 5.30 -2.14
C ASN A 83 -1.05 6.65 -2.14
N VAL A 84 -2.19 6.73 -1.47
CA VAL A 84 -2.98 7.95 -1.40
C VAL A 84 -2.38 8.93 -0.39
N GLY A 85 -1.73 8.46 0.67
CA GLY A 85 -0.97 9.31 1.59
C GLY A 85 -1.78 10.50 2.13
N LEU A 86 -1.28 11.72 1.91
CA LEU A 86 -1.93 12.95 2.36
C LEU A 86 -3.05 13.46 1.43
N ASP A 87 -3.21 12.89 0.23
CA ASP A 87 -4.19 13.38 -0.77
C ASP A 87 -5.65 13.21 -0.32
N LYS A 88 -5.93 12.29 0.60
CA LYS A 88 -7.26 12.18 1.24
C LYS A 88 -7.48 13.16 2.40
N ARG A 89 -6.40 13.64 3.01
CA ARG A 89 -6.44 14.53 4.19
C ARG A 89 -6.43 16.00 3.79
N LEU A 90 -5.71 16.34 2.72
CA LEU A 90 -5.74 17.65 2.09
C LEU A 90 -7.04 17.76 1.30
N GLY A 91 -7.81 18.83 1.50
CA GLY A 91 -8.98 19.07 0.65
C GLY A 91 -8.58 19.31 -0.81
N ASN A 92 -9.52 19.10 -1.72
CA ASN A 92 -9.29 19.10 -3.15
C ASN A 92 -9.58 20.46 -3.78
N GLU A 93 -10.23 21.36 -3.05
CA GLU A 93 -10.63 22.68 -3.52
C GLU A 93 -10.36 23.74 -2.46
N ILE A 94 -9.82 24.88 -2.87
CA ILE A 94 -9.59 26.03 -1.99
C ILE A 94 -10.33 27.23 -2.57
N SER A 95 -11.25 27.80 -1.80
CA SER A 95 -11.95 29.03 -2.20
C SER A 95 -11.14 30.25 -1.74
N ILE A 96 -10.74 31.09 -2.69
CA ILE A 96 -10.03 32.35 -2.47
C ILE A 96 -11.03 33.49 -2.67
N SER A 97 -11.03 34.45 -1.76
CA SER A 97 -11.81 35.67 -1.88
C SER A 97 -11.01 36.88 -1.40
N HIS A 98 -11.39 38.08 -1.85
CA HIS A 98 -10.67 39.33 -1.58
C HIS A 98 -10.39 39.66 -0.11
N GLY A 99 -11.16 39.11 0.84
CA GLY A 99 -11.04 39.38 2.28
C GLY A 99 -10.61 38.18 3.12
N PHE A 100 -10.29 37.05 2.47
CA PHE A 100 -9.96 35.80 3.16
C PHE A 100 -8.76 35.14 2.52
N VAL A 101 -7.68 34.98 3.30
CA VAL A 101 -6.51 34.20 2.90
C VAL A 101 -6.70 32.79 3.45
N PRO A 102 -7.01 31.80 2.59
CA PRO A 102 -7.26 30.45 3.05
C PRO A 102 -5.98 29.79 3.58
N THR A 103 -6.14 28.99 4.62
CA THR A 103 -5.11 28.09 5.12
C THR A 103 -5.36 26.65 4.65
N LEU A 104 -4.41 25.74 4.88
CA LEU A 104 -4.56 24.32 4.52
C LEU A 104 -5.82 23.67 5.13
N TRP A 105 -6.32 24.21 6.25
CA TRP A 105 -7.48 23.68 6.97
C TRP A 105 -8.82 24.23 6.49
N ASP A 106 -8.79 25.25 5.63
CA ASP A 106 -9.98 25.84 4.99
C ASP A 106 -10.30 25.18 3.64
N THR A 107 -9.65 24.05 3.35
CA THR A 107 -9.82 23.28 2.12
C THR A 107 -11.16 22.55 2.11
N GLY A 108 -11.92 22.69 1.02
CA GLY A 108 -13.09 21.88 0.73
C GLY A 108 -12.66 20.50 0.25
N THR A 109 -13.11 19.45 0.93
CA THR A 109 -13.01 18.09 0.42
C THR A 109 -14.27 17.78 -0.37
N TYR A 110 -14.14 17.11 -1.53
CA TYR A 110 -15.25 16.36 -2.11
C TYR A 110 -15.52 15.17 -1.17
N LYS A 111 -16.16 15.44 -0.03
CA LYS A 111 -16.47 14.41 0.96
C LYS A 111 -17.33 13.36 0.28
N LEU A 112 -16.83 12.13 0.27
CA LEU A 112 -17.62 10.94 -0.02
C LEU A 112 -18.91 11.02 0.82
N THR A 113 -20.06 10.98 0.17
CA THR A 113 -21.39 11.06 0.79
C THR A 113 -21.62 9.93 1.81
N ASN A 114 -20.80 8.86 1.77
CA ASN A 114 -20.87 7.70 2.64
C ASN A 114 -19.63 7.58 3.56
N PRO A 115 -19.78 7.81 4.88
CA PRO A 115 -18.70 7.68 5.86
C PRO A 115 -18.09 6.27 5.93
N LEU A 116 -18.90 5.22 5.75
CA LEU A 116 -18.43 3.83 5.79
C LEU A 116 -17.53 3.48 4.60
N LEU A 117 -17.85 3.98 3.40
CA LEU A 117 -17.02 3.75 2.21
C LEU A 117 -15.65 4.43 2.36
N ASN A 118 -15.59 5.60 2.98
CA ASN A 118 -14.35 6.34 3.20
C ASN A 118 -13.32 5.57 4.06
N LEU A 119 -13.76 4.68 4.96
CA LEU A 119 -12.87 3.82 5.75
C LEU A 119 -12.18 2.78 4.86
N PHE A 120 -12.91 2.17 3.92
CA PHE A 120 -12.36 1.20 2.97
C PHE A 120 -11.53 1.87 1.88
N THR A 121 -11.90 3.09 1.46
CA THR A 121 -11.07 3.84 0.52
C THR A 121 -9.72 4.16 1.16
N SER A 122 -9.63 4.45 2.46
CA SER A 122 -8.37 4.77 3.15
C SER A 122 -7.36 3.61 3.26
N ILE A 123 -7.74 2.40 2.85
CA ILE A 123 -6.81 1.26 2.78
C ILE A 123 -6.01 1.40 1.47
N ASP A 124 -4.71 1.65 1.59
CA ASP A 124 -3.80 1.72 0.45
C ASP A 124 -2.87 0.48 0.42
N ILE A 125 -2.17 0.24 -0.68
CA ILE A 125 -1.21 -0.88 -0.83
C ILE A 125 -0.15 -0.85 0.28
N VAL A 126 0.28 0.33 0.69
CA VAL A 126 1.24 0.51 1.80
C VAL A 126 0.69 -0.03 3.12
N PHE A 127 -0.60 0.17 3.40
CA PHE A 127 -1.22 -0.35 4.62
C PHE A 127 -1.27 -1.88 4.60
N ILE A 128 -1.55 -2.47 3.44
CA ILE A 128 -1.51 -3.94 3.25
C ILE A 128 -0.09 -4.45 3.55
N PHE A 129 0.95 -3.75 3.08
CA PHE A 129 2.32 -4.13 3.37
C PHE A 129 2.71 -3.92 4.83
N GLU A 130 2.26 -2.85 5.48
CA GLU A 130 2.58 -2.60 6.88
C GLU A 130 1.93 -3.65 7.81
N VAL A 131 0.68 -4.01 7.55
CA VAL A 131 -0.10 -4.87 8.45
C VAL A 131 -0.01 -6.34 8.04
N VAL A 132 -0.39 -6.67 6.80
CA VAL A 132 -0.53 -8.06 6.33
C VAL A 132 0.84 -8.70 6.14
N LEU A 133 1.77 -8.01 5.49
CA LEU A 133 3.11 -8.56 5.28
C LEU A 133 3.87 -8.72 6.60
N SER A 134 3.70 -7.79 7.56
CA SER A 134 4.29 -7.91 8.90
C SER A 134 3.77 -9.15 9.65
N LEU A 135 2.46 -9.42 9.56
CA LEU A 135 1.88 -10.63 10.15
C LEU A 135 2.41 -11.90 9.48
N ILE A 136 2.50 -11.92 8.15
CA ILE A 136 3.07 -13.04 7.39
C ILE A 136 4.54 -13.23 7.79
N ALA A 137 5.32 -12.15 7.90
CA ALA A 137 6.72 -12.19 8.32
C ALA A 137 6.89 -12.81 9.71
N LEU A 138 6.01 -12.47 10.66
CA LEU A 138 6.02 -13.05 12.00
C LEU A 138 5.78 -14.56 11.97
N ILE A 139 4.82 -15.03 11.16
CA ILE A 139 4.51 -16.46 11.00
C ILE A 139 5.70 -17.22 10.41
N PHE A 140 6.35 -16.67 9.38
CA PHE A 140 7.55 -17.28 8.79
C PHE A 140 8.74 -17.29 9.77
N ALA A 141 8.95 -16.20 10.51
CA ALA A 141 10.04 -16.09 11.48
C ALA A 141 9.88 -17.10 12.64
N TYR A 142 8.64 -17.27 13.14
CA TYR A 142 8.34 -18.23 14.18
C TYR A 142 8.75 -19.65 13.75
N ASP A 143 8.29 -20.09 12.60
CA ASP A 143 8.48 -21.48 12.20
C ASP A 143 9.92 -21.80 11.75
N ALA A 144 10.63 -20.79 11.20
CA ALA A 144 12.04 -20.93 10.86
C ALA A 144 12.93 -21.30 12.06
N ILE A 145 12.50 -20.95 13.28
CA ILE A 145 13.22 -21.22 14.53
C ILE A 145 12.52 -22.32 15.34
N ALA A 146 11.24 -22.14 15.68
CA ALA A 146 10.49 -23.05 16.54
C ALA A 146 10.12 -24.36 15.81
N GLY A 147 9.67 -24.27 14.57
CA GLY A 147 9.26 -25.44 13.77
C GLY A 147 10.41 -26.42 13.54
N GLU A 148 11.61 -25.91 13.22
CA GLU A 148 12.80 -26.78 13.10
C GLU A 148 13.31 -27.32 14.44
N ARG A 149 13.10 -26.57 15.54
CA ARG A 149 13.45 -27.03 16.88
C ARG A 149 12.57 -28.20 17.30
N GLU A 150 11.27 -28.14 17.02
CA GLU A 150 10.30 -29.20 17.29
C GLU A 150 10.55 -30.45 16.44
N ARG A 151 10.84 -30.27 15.14
CA ARG A 151 11.17 -31.38 14.22
C ARG A 151 12.54 -32.01 14.48
N GLY A 152 13.36 -31.41 15.36
CA GLY A 152 14.71 -31.87 15.66
C GLY A 152 15.72 -31.63 14.53
N THR A 153 15.30 -31.05 13.41
CA THR A 153 16.15 -30.75 12.25
C THR A 153 17.27 -29.80 12.62
N LEU A 154 16.99 -28.80 13.47
CA LEU A 154 17.99 -27.84 13.93
C LEU A 154 19.14 -28.53 14.67
N ARG A 155 18.82 -29.55 15.49
CA ARG A 155 19.82 -30.35 16.21
C ARG A 155 20.72 -31.12 15.24
N LEU A 156 20.14 -31.67 14.16
CA LEU A 156 20.87 -32.39 13.12
C LEU A 156 21.78 -31.47 12.27
N VAL A 157 21.38 -30.23 12.01
CA VAL A 157 22.24 -29.28 11.27
C VAL A 157 23.45 -28.88 12.11
N VAL A 158 23.28 -28.73 13.43
CA VAL A 158 24.36 -28.33 14.35
C VAL A 158 25.40 -29.43 14.58
N THR A 159 25.08 -30.71 14.34
CA THR A 159 26.08 -31.80 14.43
C THR A 159 27.06 -31.82 13.26
N HIS A 160 26.76 -31.12 12.17
CA HIS A 160 27.67 -30.97 11.04
C HIS A 160 28.65 -29.81 11.28
N PRO A 161 29.86 -29.84 10.66
CA PRO A 161 30.87 -28.79 10.83
C PRO A 161 30.50 -27.50 10.07
N VAL A 162 29.39 -26.87 10.45
CA VAL A 162 28.88 -25.62 9.87
C VAL A 162 28.93 -24.52 10.93
N ARG A 163 29.49 -23.36 10.57
CA ARG A 163 29.59 -22.21 11.47
C ARG A 163 28.18 -21.70 11.81
N ARG A 164 27.85 -21.56 13.10
CA ARG A 164 26.52 -21.16 13.60
C ARG A 164 25.96 -19.88 12.94
N GLY A 165 26.83 -18.90 12.67
CA GLY A 165 26.44 -17.66 11.98
C GLY A 165 25.94 -17.88 10.55
N HIS A 166 26.44 -18.90 9.83
CA HIS A 166 25.97 -19.21 8.47
C HIS A 166 24.57 -19.82 8.49
N ILE A 167 24.25 -20.60 9.52
CA ILE A 167 22.91 -21.17 9.72
C ILE A 167 21.90 -20.03 9.92
N LEU A 168 22.18 -19.12 10.87
CA LEU A 168 21.29 -17.99 11.15
C LEU A 168 21.12 -17.07 9.93
N LEU A 169 22.21 -16.73 9.25
CA LEU A 169 22.17 -15.87 8.07
C LEU A 169 21.36 -16.49 6.93
N SER A 170 21.51 -17.81 6.71
CA SER A 170 20.74 -18.49 5.67
C SER A 170 19.24 -18.53 5.95
N LYS A 171 18.84 -18.69 7.22
CA LYS A 171 17.43 -18.61 7.65
C LYS A 171 16.86 -17.23 7.42
N TYR A 172 17.61 -16.20 7.81
CA TYR A 172 17.21 -14.81 7.60
C TYR A 172 17.02 -14.50 6.11
N ILE A 173 18.01 -14.83 5.27
CA ILE A 173 17.95 -14.59 3.82
C ILE A 173 16.80 -15.39 3.17
N SER A 174 16.62 -16.65 3.54
CA SER A 174 15.52 -17.48 3.05
C SER A 174 14.16 -16.88 3.40
N ALA A 175 13.94 -16.51 4.66
CA ALA A 175 12.68 -15.89 5.10
C ALA A 175 12.43 -14.55 4.38
N MET A 176 13.45 -13.72 4.24
CA MET A 176 13.35 -12.43 3.54
C MET A 176 13.01 -12.62 2.06
N LEU A 177 13.66 -13.55 1.36
CA LEU A 177 13.34 -13.90 -0.02
C LEU A 177 11.92 -14.46 -0.14
N CYS A 178 11.50 -15.28 0.81
CA CYS A 178 10.16 -15.86 0.85
C CYS A 178 9.08 -14.79 1.01
N LEU A 179 9.34 -13.70 1.73
CA LEU A 179 8.42 -12.55 1.83
C LEU A 179 8.45 -11.66 0.58
N LEU A 180 9.62 -11.54 -0.04
CA LEU A 180 9.82 -10.71 -1.22
C LEU A 180 9.09 -11.28 -2.44
N VAL A 181 8.99 -12.61 -2.59
CA VAL A 181 8.29 -13.24 -3.72
C VAL A 181 6.80 -12.86 -3.79
N PRO A 182 5.96 -13.06 -2.75
CA PRO A 182 4.58 -12.60 -2.74
C PRO A 182 4.44 -11.11 -3.01
N LEU A 183 5.33 -10.29 -2.42
CA LEU A 183 5.32 -8.84 -2.60
C LEU A 183 5.53 -8.47 -4.06
N VAL A 184 6.61 -8.94 -4.68
CA VAL A 184 6.93 -8.63 -6.07
C VAL A 184 5.87 -9.18 -7.02
N MET A 185 5.40 -10.41 -6.80
CA MET A 185 4.31 -11.00 -7.60
C MET A 185 3.04 -10.16 -7.53
N SER A 186 2.64 -9.72 -6.33
CA SER A 186 1.44 -8.89 -6.16
C SER A 186 1.58 -7.51 -6.80
N LEU A 187 2.76 -6.89 -6.71
CA LEU A 187 3.04 -5.59 -7.31
C LEU A 187 3.08 -5.67 -8.84
N LEU A 188 3.70 -6.72 -9.40
CA LEU A 188 3.74 -6.93 -10.85
C LEU A 188 2.36 -7.21 -11.46
N LEU A 189 1.44 -7.80 -10.71
CA LEU A 189 0.06 -8.01 -11.15
C LEU A 189 -0.82 -6.77 -11.01
N ALA A 190 -0.41 -5.82 -10.16
CA ALA A 190 -1.13 -4.57 -9.94
C ALA A 190 -0.75 -3.46 -10.93
N VAL A 191 0.43 -3.56 -11.57
CA VAL A 191 0.92 -2.64 -12.61
C VAL A 191 0.43 -3.08 -13.98
#